data_AF-A0A2T5YU88-F1
#
_entry.id   AF-A0A2T5YU88-F1
#
_cell.length_a   1.000
_cell.length_b   1.000
_cell.length_c   1.000
_cell.angle_alpha   90.00
_cell.angle_beta   90.00
_cell.angle_gamma   90.00
#
_symmetry.space_group_name_H-M   'P 1'
#
loop_
_entity.id
_entity.type
_entity.pdbx_description
1 polymer ?
#
loop_
_entity_poly.entity_id
_entity_poly.type
_entity_poly.pdbx_seq_one_letter_code
_entity_poly.pdbx_strand_id
1 'polypeptide(L)'
;MELEKFKELHGRFFGKELPEDVTTSEEYEAYIDAIHEDEACYNWATAEKLKAQGFAYESYCCLMMADKVYQSLDEDGEIKYDDPDVIINKWDKGLYGIPVHDGSATMVVINYCPWCGTKLIN
;
A
#
# COMPACT_ATOMS: atom_id res chain seq x y z
N MET A 1 12.70 -10.86 9.84
CA MET A 1 13.67 -10.07 10.64
C MET A 1 12.98 -9.66 11.93
N GLU A 2 13.66 -9.51 13.06
CA GLU A 2 13.01 -8.96 14.27
C GLU A 2 12.50 -7.53 14.04
N LEU A 3 11.26 -7.26 14.48
CA LEU A 3 10.57 -5.99 14.20
C LEU A 3 11.34 -4.75 14.66
N GLU A 4 12.01 -4.80 15.81
CA GLU A 4 12.78 -3.65 16.31
C GLU A 4 14.00 -3.34 15.43
N LYS A 5 14.69 -4.37 14.93
CA LYS A 5 15.78 -4.18 13.96
C LYS A 5 15.23 -3.61 12.65
N PHE A 6 14.09 -4.12 12.20
CA PHE A 6 13.42 -3.61 11.02
C PHE A 6 13.09 -2.11 11.15
N LYS A 7 12.56 -1.66 12.29
CA LYS A 7 12.24 -0.24 12.53
C LYS A 7 13.47 0.66 12.43
N GLU A 8 14.61 0.21 12.94
CA GLU A 8 15.89 0.93 12.83
C GLU A 8 16.30 1.07 11.35
N LEU A 9 16.29 -0.03 10.59
CA LEU A 9 16.61 -0.02 9.17
C LEU A 9 15.61 0.80 8.36
N HIS A 10 14.33 0.73 8.70
CA HIS A 10 13.28 1.53 8.07
C HIS A 10 13.54 3.03 8.26
N GLY A 11 13.89 3.48 9.47
CA GLY A 11 14.29 4.87 9.72
C GLY A 11 15.55 5.30 8.95
N ARG A 12 16.43 4.34 8.64
CA ARG A 12 17.65 4.58 7.87
C ARG A 12 17.39 4.65 6.36
N PHE A 13 16.56 3.76 5.81
CA PHE A 13 16.44 3.52 4.37
C PHE A 13 15.17 4.09 3.74
N PHE A 14 14.04 4.06 4.44
CA PHE A 14 12.75 4.42 3.84
C PHE A 14 12.69 5.87 3.37
N GLY A 15 12.25 6.08 2.12
CA GLY A 15 12.01 7.40 1.55
C GLY A 15 13.26 8.24 1.30
N LYS A 16 14.46 7.65 1.30
CA LYS A 16 15.72 8.34 1.05
C LYS A 16 16.35 7.92 -0.26
N GLU A 17 17.04 8.84 -0.90
CA GLU A 17 17.95 8.54 -1.99
C GLU A 17 19.23 7.93 -1.39
N LEU A 18 19.48 6.66 -1.68
CA LEU A 18 20.58 5.89 -1.10
C LEU A 18 21.67 5.64 -2.15
N PRO A 19 22.96 5.68 -1.76
CA PRO A 19 24.06 5.24 -2.60
C PRO A 19 23.91 3.78 -3.09
N GLU A 20 24.45 3.47 -4.27
CA GLU A 20 24.38 2.14 -4.87
C GLU A 20 24.94 1.06 -3.94
N ASP A 21 26.08 1.31 -3.30
CA ASP A 21 26.74 0.39 -2.37
C ASP A 21 25.86 0.03 -1.16
N VAL A 22 24.96 0.93 -0.76
CA VAL A 22 23.96 0.65 0.28
C VAL A 22 22.84 -0.21 -0.30
N THR A 23 22.30 0.13 -1.47
CA THR A 23 21.17 -0.60 -2.09
C THR A 23 21.53 -2.01 -2.53
N THR A 24 22.80 -2.32 -2.76
CA THR A 24 23.30 -3.66 -3.09
C THR A 24 23.87 -4.41 -1.87
N SER A 25 23.70 -3.87 -0.67
CA SER A 25 24.21 -4.51 0.55
C SER A 25 23.22 -5.58 1.06
N GLU A 26 23.75 -6.64 1.68
CA GLU A 26 22.95 -7.69 2.33
C GLU A 26 22.01 -7.12 3.41
N GLU A 27 22.39 -6.02 4.06
CA GLU A 27 21.56 -5.36 5.07
C GLU A 27 20.32 -4.71 4.45
N TYR A 28 20.49 -4.05 3.29
CA TYR A 28 19.36 -3.46 2.56
C TYR A 28 18.46 -4.54 1.95
N GLU A 29 19.04 -5.61 1.40
CA GLU A 29 18.28 -6.77 0.92
C GLU A 29 17.43 -7.37 2.05
N ALA A 30 18.02 -7.64 3.22
CA ALA A 30 17.29 -8.15 4.36
C ALA A 30 16.17 -7.21 4.85
N TYR A 31 16.36 -5.89 4.70
CA TYR A 31 15.30 -4.90 4.97
C TYR A 31 14.16 -5.01 3.97
N ILE A 32 14.46 -5.07 2.67
CA ILE A 32 13.45 -5.24 1.61
C ILE A 32 12.69 -6.55 1.77
N ASP A 33 13.38 -7.65 2.02
CA ASP A 33 12.76 -8.96 2.25
C ASP A 33 11.83 -8.92 3.46
N ALA A 34 12.23 -8.24 4.53
CA ALA A 34 11.36 -8.06 5.70
C ALA A 34 10.08 -7.27 5.37
N ILE A 35 10.12 -6.26 4.48
CA ILE A 35 8.90 -5.55 4.07
C ILE A 35 7.94 -6.49 3.31
N HIS A 36 8.47 -7.38 2.47
CA HIS A 36 7.65 -8.18 1.56
C HIS A 36 7.18 -9.52 2.16
N GLU A 37 8.00 -10.12 3.01
CA GLU A 37 7.80 -11.49 3.48
C GLU A 37 7.36 -11.58 4.94
N ASP A 38 7.63 -10.55 5.75
CA ASP A 38 7.27 -10.52 7.17
C ASP A 38 6.02 -9.66 7.41
N GLU A 39 4.93 -10.31 7.79
CA GLU A 39 3.64 -9.65 8.01
C GLU A 39 3.71 -8.53 9.07
N ALA A 40 4.48 -8.72 10.14
CA ALA A 40 4.57 -7.73 11.21
C ALA A 40 5.34 -6.48 10.74
N CYS A 41 6.43 -6.67 10.01
CA CYS A 41 7.21 -5.59 9.40
C CYS A 41 6.39 -4.84 8.35
N TYR A 42 5.73 -5.55 7.43
CA TYR A 42 4.82 -4.98 6.44
C TYR A 42 3.72 -4.13 7.09
N ASN A 43 3.02 -4.72 8.06
CA ASN A 43 1.89 -4.07 8.71
C ASN A 43 2.33 -2.81 9.45
N TRP A 44 3.45 -2.87 10.18
CA TRP A 44 3.97 -1.70 10.89
C TRP A 44 4.37 -0.58 9.92
N ALA A 45 5.16 -0.89 8.89
CA ALA A 45 5.63 0.10 7.92
C ALA A 45 4.47 0.77 7.18
N THR A 46 3.48 -0.02 6.77
CA THR A 46 2.30 0.46 6.05
C THR A 46 1.44 1.35 6.94
N ALA A 47 1.19 0.94 8.19
CA ALA A 47 0.42 1.75 9.14
C ALA A 47 1.10 3.09 9.43
N GLU A 48 2.41 3.10 9.68
CA GLU A 48 3.16 4.33 9.93
C GLU A 48 3.15 5.27 8.71
N LYS A 49 3.29 4.72 7.49
CA LYS A 49 3.15 5.49 6.25
C LYS A 49 1.78 6.14 6.12
N LEU A 50 0.70 5.37 6.27
CA LEU A 50 -0.68 5.87 6.09
C LEU A 50 -1.04 6.89 7.18
N LYS A 51 -0.60 6.64 8.41
CA LYS A 51 -0.77 7.57 9.54
C LYS A 51 -0.05 8.90 9.30
N ALA A 52 1.19 8.88 8.79
CA ALA A 52 1.94 10.09 8.47
C ALA A 52 1.23 10.95 7.41
N GLN A 53 0.43 10.33 6.54
CA GLN A 53 -0.37 10.98 5.50
C GLN A 53 -1.78 11.37 5.96
N GLY A 54 -2.14 11.11 7.23
CA GLY A 54 -3.47 11.41 7.75
C GLY A 54 -4.59 10.56 7.13
N PHE A 55 -4.26 9.44 6.49
CA PHE A 55 -5.22 8.57 5.83
C PHE A 55 -5.95 7.68 6.84
N ALA A 56 -7.28 7.58 6.75
CA ALA A 56 -8.12 6.81 7.67
C ALA A 56 -8.08 5.29 7.40
N TYR A 57 -6.89 4.70 7.52
CA TYR A 57 -6.62 3.30 7.15
C TYR A 57 -7.38 2.28 8.02
N GLU A 58 -7.77 2.65 9.24
CA GLU A 58 -8.52 1.78 10.16
C GLU A 58 -9.95 1.53 9.69
N SER A 59 -10.46 2.32 8.74
CA SER A 59 -11.78 2.12 8.13
C SER A 59 -11.80 0.98 7.09
N TYR A 60 -10.65 0.38 6.80
CA TYR A 60 -10.49 -0.69 5.81
C TYR A 60 -10.31 -2.05 6.49
N CYS A 61 -10.67 -3.11 5.78
CA CYS A 61 -10.63 -4.48 6.31
C CYS A 61 -9.21 -5.01 6.58
N CYS A 62 -8.19 -4.43 5.94
CA CYS A 62 -6.79 -4.76 6.15
C CYS A 62 -5.90 -3.62 5.62
N LEU A 63 -4.64 -3.60 6.07
CA LEU A 63 -3.66 -2.58 5.66
C LEU A 63 -3.33 -2.63 4.16
N MET A 64 -3.32 -3.82 3.55
CA MET A 64 -3.11 -3.94 2.10
C MET A 64 -4.23 -3.26 1.30
N MET A 65 -5.49 -3.40 1.72
CA MET A 65 -6.60 -2.70 1.07
C MET A 65 -6.48 -1.18 1.25
N ALA A 66 -6.18 -0.72 2.48
CA ALA A 66 -5.97 0.69 2.75
C ALA A 66 -4.83 1.28 1.91
N ASP A 67 -3.71 0.57 1.81
CA ASP A 67 -2.53 0.98 1.06
C ASP A 67 -2.80 1.10 -0.44
N LYS A 68 -3.50 0.12 -1.03
CA LYS A 68 -3.84 0.16 -2.47
C LYS A 68 -4.85 1.24 -2.80
N VAL A 69 -5.81 1.50 -1.92
CA VAL A 69 -6.72 2.64 -2.09
C VAL A 69 -6.00 3.97 -1.87
N TYR A 70 -5.06 4.07 -0.93
CA TYR A 70 -4.27 5.29 -0.79
C TYR A 70 -3.41 5.56 -2.03
N GLN A 71 -2.75 4.53 -2.57
CA GLN A 71 -1.93 4.62 -3.80
C GLN A 71 -2.74 5.02 -5.03
N SER A 72 -4.06 4.88 -4.99
CA SER A 72 -4.94 5.21 -6.10
C SER A 72 -5.32 6.69 -6.15
N LEU A 73 -5.07 7.43 -5.07
CA LEU A 73 -5.39 8.84 -4.95
C LEU A 73 -4.19 9.73 -5.33
N ASP A 74 -4.49 10.92 -5.83
CA ASP A 74 -3.52 12.01 -6.01
C ASP A 74 -3.41 12.89 -4.75
N GLU A 75 -2.69 14.00 -4.86
CA GLU A 75 -2.44 14.95 -3.76
C GLU A 75 -3.72 15.65 -3.28
N ASP A 76 -4.73 15.78 -4.14
CA ASP A 76 -6.02 16.38 -3.83
C ASP A 76 -7.03 15.34 -3.29
N GLY A 77 -6.65 14.06 -3.27
CA GLY A 77 -7.50 12.95 -2.84
C GLY A 77 -8.43 12.43 -3.95
N GLU A 78 -8.15 12.76 -5.20
CA GLU A 78 -8.92 12.33 -6.37
C GLU A 78 -8.32 11.06 -6.98
N ILE A 79 -9.15 10.26 -7.64
CA ILE A 79 -8.72 8.98 -8.25
C ILE A 79 -7.84 9.23 -9.49
N LYS A 80 -6.67 8.61 -9.53
CA LYS A 80 -5.75 8.61 -10.68
C LYS A 80 -6.19 7.60 -11.77
N TYR A 81 -7.15 7.98 -12.61
CA TYR A 81 -7.70 7.06 -13.64
C TYR A 81 -6.70 6.62 -14.72
N ASP A 82 -5.72 7.46 -15.05
CA ASP A 82 -4.74 7.20 -16.11
C ASP A 82 -3.44 6.53 -15.61
N ASP A 83 -3.38 6.17 -14.33
CA ASP A 83 -2.20 5.56 -13.73
C ASP A 83 -2.32 4.02 -13.76
N PRO A 84 -1.48 3.31 -14.56
CA PRO A 84 -1.55 1.85 -14.70
C PRO A 84 -1.13 1.09 -13.43
N ASP A 85 -0.51 1.77 -12.46
CA ASP A 85 -0.12 1.17 -11.18
C ASP A 85 -1.30 1.12 -10.19
N VAL A 86 -2.45 1.72 -10.54
CA VAL A 86 -3.65 1.70 -9.71
C VAL A 86 -4.39 0.37 -9.83
N ILE A 87 -4.23 -0.48 -8.82
CA ILE A 87 -4.83 -1.82 -8.80
C ILE A 87 -6.25 -1.82 -8.23
N ILE A 88 -6.53 -0.98 -7.21
CA ILE A 88 -7.86 -0.89 -6.58
C ILE A 88 -8.20 0.57 -6.28
N ASN A 89 -9.46 0.93 -6.49
CA ASN A 89 -10.06 2.20 -6.12
C ASN A 89 -11.28 2.01 -5.21
N LYS A 90 -11.65 3.07 -4.46
CA LYS A 90 -12.88 3.15 -3.68
C LYS A 90 -13.66 4.41 -4.09
N TRP A 91 -14.93 4.25 -4.47
CA TRP A 91 -15.81 5.36 -4.87
C TRP A 91 -16.79 5.78 -3.76
N ASP A 92 -17.44 6.93 -3.93
CA ASP A 92 -18.32 7.65 -2.97
C ASP A 92 -19.41 6.82 -2.26
N LYS A 93 -19.72 5.62 -2.74
CA LYS A 93 -20.68 4.69 -2.12
C LYS A 93 -20.03 3.54 -1.35
N GLY A 94 -18.72 3.61 -1.11
CA GLY A 94 -17.97 2.50 -0.51
C GLY A 94 -17.71 1.33 -1.47
N LEU A 95 -18.02 1.50 -2.75
CA LEU A 95 -17.76 0.49 -3.79
C LEU A 95 -16.27 0.39 -4.05
N TYR A 96 -15.75 -0.82 -3.98
CA TYR A 96 -14.38 -1.15 -4.36
C TYR A 96 -14.37 -1.76 -5.76
N GLY A 97 -13.38 -1.40 -6.55
CA GLY A 97 -13.24 -1.94 -7.91
C GLY A 97 -11.81 -1.91 -8.41
N ILE A 98 -11.55 -2.82 -9.35
CA ILE A 98 -10.31 -2.88 -10.13
C ILE A 98 -10.53 -2.04 -11.39
N PRO A 99 -9.79 -0.95 -11.60
CA PRO A 99 -9.90 -0.15 -12.82
C PRO A 99 -9.52 -0.95 -14.06
N VAL A 100 -10.17 -0.67 -15.19
CA VAL A 100 -9.83 -1.23 -16.49
C VAL A 100 -9.15 -0.15 -17.32
N HIS A 101 -7.88 -0.36 -17.67
CA HIS A 101 -7.08 0.60 -18.45
C HIS A 101 -7.19 0.33 -19.96
N ASP A 102 -8.38 0.44 -20.52
CA ASP A 102 -8.64 0.30 -21.96
C ASP A 102 -8.93 1.64 -22.68
N GLY A 103 -8.68 2.76 -21.99
CA GLY A 103 -9.01 4.10 -22.44
C GLY A 103 -10.45 4.53 -22.10
N SER A 104 -11.21 3.71 -21.37
CA SER A 104 -12.51 4.06 -20.80
C SER A 104 -12.46 4.11 -19.27
N ALA A 105 -13.33 4.90 -18.64
CA ALA A 105 -13.48 4.93 -17.18
C ALA A 105 -14.38 3.78 -16.70
N THR A 106 -13.92 2.54 -16.89
CA THR A 106 -14.64 1.33 -16.47
C THR A 106 -13.90 0.58 -15.35
N MET A 107 -14.64 -0.26 -14.61
CA MET A 107 -14.10 -1.03 -13.50
C MET A 107 -14.80 -2.38 -13.34
N VAL A 108 -14.11 -3.31 -12.71
CA VAL A 108 -14.69 -4.56 -12.18
C VAL A 108 -14.94 -4.39 -10.69
N VAL A 109 -16.21 -4.34 -10.29
CA VAL A 109 -16.60 -4.27 -8.87
C VAL A 109 -16.21 -5.55 -8.15
N ILE A 110 -15.59 -5.41 -6.98
CA ILE A 110 -15.22 -6.53 -6.11
C ILE A 110 -16.11 -6.56 -4.85
N ASN A 111 -16.51 -7.76 -4.43
CA ASN A 111 -17.34 -7.97 -3.24
C ASN A 111 -16.55 -8.54 -2.05
N TYR A 112 -15.30 -8.93 -2.28
CA TYR A 112 -14.41 -9.51 -1.28
C TYR A 112 -13.01 -8.91 -1.44
N CYS A 113 -12.36 -8.63 -0.33
CA CYS A 113 -10.97 -8.19 -0.31
C CYS A 113 -10.06 -9.29 -0.90
N PRO A 114 -9.24 -9.01 -1.93
CA PRO A 114 -8.36 -10.01 -2.52
C PRO A 114 -7.29 -10.55 -1.57
N TRP A 115 -6.98 -9.81 -0.51
CA TRP A 115 -5.88 -10.15 0.41
C TRP A 115 -6.36 -10.83 1.69
N CYS A 116 -7.41 -10.33 2.34
CA CYS A 116 -7.90 -10.92 3.60
C CYS A 116 -9.23 -11.67 3.46
N GLY A 117 -9.84 -11.70 2.27
CA GLY A 117 -11.09 -12.41 2.01
C GLY A 117 -12.33 -11.81 2.69
N THR A 118 -12.21 -10.69 3.40
CA THR A 118 -13.34 -10.02 4.06
C THR A 118 -14.37 -9.58 3.02
N LYS A 119 -15.65 -9.89 3.26
CA LYS A 119 -16.76 -9.38 2.46
C LYS A 119 -16.84 -7.86 2.61
N LEU A 120 -16.75 -7.15 1.50
CA LEU A 120 -16.83 -5.69 1.48
C LEU A 120 -18.31 -5.30 1.59
N ILE A 121 -18.63 -4.44 2.56
CA ILE A 121 -19.97 -3.89 2.70
C ILE A 121 -20.09 -2.81 1.63
N ASN A 122 -20.77 -3.18 0.55
CA ASN A 122 -21.15 -2.31 -0.56
C ASN A 122 -22.52 -1.67 -0.28
#